data_AF-A0A8S0FT41-F1
#
_entry.id   AF-A0A8S0FT41-F1
#
_cell.length_a   1.000
_cell.length_b   1.000
_cell.length_c   1.000
_cell.angle_alpha   90.00
_cell.angle_beta   90.00
_cell.angle_gamma   90.00
#
_symmetry.space_group_name_H-M   'P 1'
#
loop_
_entity.id
_entity.type
_entity.pdbx_description
1 polymer ?
#
loop_
_entity_poly.entity_id
_entity_poly.type
_entity_poly.pdbx_seq_one_letter_code
_entity_poly.pdbx_strand_id
1 'polypeptide(L)'
;MLAVADWRQSPLFSDEERLALEYAEAASVTPPTVDDALRARLATHFDAQALTELTALIGLQNLSARFNSAMDIPAQGLCRIPEKRS
;
A
#
# COMPACT_ATOMS: atom_id res chain seq x y z
N MET A 1 2.63 -8.89 -13.17
CA MET A 1 2.50 -7.81 -12.16
C MET A 1 2.62 -6.43 -12.80
N LEU A 2 1.80 -6.11 -13.81
CA LEU A 2 1.75 -4.74 -14.38
C LEU A 2 0.54 -3.96 -13.84
N ALA A 3 -0.58 -4.65 -13.59
CA ALA A 3 -1.81 -4.02 -13.15
C ALA A 3 -1.70 -3.28 -11.80
N VAL A 4 -0.93 -3.81 -10.83
CA VAL A 4 -0.76 -3.16 -9.52
C VAL A 4 -0.01 -1.84 -9.63
N ALA A 5 0.88 -1.66 -10.61
CA ALA A 5 1.58 -0.38 -10.81
C ALA A 5 0.62 0.71 -11.32
N ASP A 6 -0.39 0.33 -12.11
CA ASP A 6 -1.41 1.20 -12.68
C ASP A 6 -2.80 0.95 -12.05
N TRP A 7 -2.83 0.60 -10.76
CA TRP A 7 -4.05 0.10 -10.12
C TRP A 7 -5.23 1.08 -10.15
N ARG A 8 -4.93 2.38 -10.15
CA ARG A 8 -5.93 3.47 -10.21
C ARG A 8 -6.74 3.43 -11.51
N GLN A 9 -6.11 3.10 -12.63
CA GLN A 9 -6.75 3.02 -13.94
C GLN A 9 -7.09 1.59 -14.37
N SER A 10 -6.56 0.59 -13.67
CA SER A 10 -6.76 -0.81 -14.02
C SER A 10 -8.22 -1.24 -13.79
N PRO A 11 -8.87 -1.88 -14.78
CA PRO A 11 -10.21 -2.44 -14.63
C PRO A 11 -10.23 -3.74 -13.82
N LEU A 12 -9.08 -4.27 -13.41
CA LEU A 12 -8.97 -5.54 -12.68
C LEU A 12 -9.24 -5.43 -11.18
N PHE A 13 -9.39 -4.22 -10.66
CA PHE A 13 -9.65 -3.98 -9.24
C PHE A 13 -11.05 -3.39 -9.05
N SER A 14 -11.77 -3.96 -8.10
CA SER A 14 -13.01 -3.40 -7.54
C SER A 14 -12.73 -2.11 -6.79
N ASP A 15 -13.78 -1.37 -6.44
CA ASP A 15 -13.64 -0.12 -5.70
C ASP A 15 -13.10 -0.36 -4.27
N GLU A 16 -13.42 -1.50 -3.65
CA GLU A 16 -12.88 -1.92 -2.36
C GLU A 16 -11.38 -2.22 -2.45
N GLU A 17 -10.95 -2.95 -3.48
CA GLU A 17 -9.53 -3.24 -3.70
C GLU A 17 -8.73 -1.97 -4.02
N ARG A 18 -9.30 -1.05 -4.80
CA ARG A 18 -8.70 0.28 -5.04
C ARG A 18 -8.55 1.08 -3.75
N LEU A 19 -9.56 1.05 -2.88
CA LEU A 19 -9.50 1.73 -1.58
C LEU A 19 -8.45 1.12 -0.65
N ALA A 20 -8.30 -0.21 -0.65
CA ALA A 20 -7.24 -0.89 0.09
C ALA A 20 -5.84 -0.54 -0.44
N LEU A 21 -5.67 -0.42 -1.76
CA LEU A 21 -4.42 0.01 -2.39
C LEU A 21 -4.09 1.48 -2.10
N GLU A 22 -5.09 2.36 -2.10
CA GLU A 22 -4.95 3.77 -1.69
C GLU A 22 -4.46 3.86 -0.23
N TYR A 23 -5.07 3.05 0.65
CA TYR A 23 -4.67 2.98 2.05
C TYR A 23 -3.25 2.45 2.22
N ALA A 24 -2.88 1.39 1.51
CA ALA A 24 -1.53 0.83 1.54
C ALA A 24 -0.48 1.88 1.13
N GLU A 25 -0.70 2.62 0.04
CA GLU A 25 0.22 3.70 -0.36
C GLU A 25 0.32 4.80 0.71
N ALA A 26 -0.81 5.30 1.21
CA ALA A 26 -0.84 6.37 2.21
C ALA A 26 -0.23 5.96 3.57
N ALA A 27 -0.36 4.70 3.95
CA ALA A 27 0.21 4.16 5.19
C ALA A 27 1.71 3.84 5.07
N SER A 28 2.22 3.64 3.85
CA SER A 28 3.63 3.29 3.60
C SER A 28 4.57 4.49 3.39
N VAL A 29 4.05 5.68 3.08
CA VAL A 29 4.87 6.90 3.03
C VAL A 29 5.37 7.30 4.43
N THR A 30 6.49 8.02 4.50
CA THR A 30 7.07 8.50 5.76
C THR A 30 7.22 10.03 5.73
N PRO A 31 6.45 10.79 6.54
CA PRO A 31 5.41 10.32 7.46
C PRO A 31 4.17 9.78 6.73
N PRO A 32 3.38 8.87 7.35
CA PRO A 32 2.12 8.39 6.77
C PRO A 32 1.14 9.53 6.49
N THR A 33 0.40 9.44 5.38
CA THR A 33 -0.54 10.48 4.91
C THR A 33 -2.00 10.01 4.93
N VAL A 34 -2.35 9.12 5.86
CA VAL A 34 -3.74 8.66 6.04
C VAL A 34 -4.54 9.78 6.70
N ASP A 35 -5.42 10.45 5.96
CA ASP A 35 -6.27 11.52 6.46
C ASP A 35 -7.64 11.02 6.94
N ASP A 36 -8.45 11.93 7.48
CA ASP A 36 -9.77 11.59 8.03
C ASP A 36 -10.77 11.21 6.93
N ALA A 37 -10.64 11.76 5.73
CA ALA A 37 -11.49 11.43 4.60
C ALA A 37 -11.26 9.99 4.13
N LEU A 38 -10.00 9.56 4.06
CA LEU A 38 -9.63 8.19 3.75
C LEU A 38 -10.06 7.23 4.86
N ARG A 39 -9.87 7.58 6.14
CA ARG A 39 -10.41 6.80 7.28
C ARG A 39 -11.91 6.60 7.19
N ALA A 40 -12.66 7.67 6.89
CA ALA A 40 -14.11 7.60 6.78
C ALA A 40 -14.54 6.65 5.65
N ARG A 41 -13.93 6.75 4.46
CA ARG A 41 -14.20 5.85 3.32
C ARG A 41 -13.83 4.40 3.65
N LEU A 42 -12.71 4.17 4.33
CA LEU A 42 -12.30 2.82 4.75
C LEU A 42 -13.34 2.18 5.68
N ALA A 43 -13.85 2.94 6.63
CA ALA A 43 -14.86 2.47 7.59
C ALA A 43 -16.23 2.16 6.96
N THR A 44 -16.51 2.61 5.71
CA THR A 44 -17.76 2.23 5.02
C THR A 44 -17.67 0.88 4.32
N HIS A 45 -16.46 0.39 4.02
CA HIS A 45 -16.23 -0.84 3.26
C HIS A 45 -15.62 -1.97 4.09
N PHE A 46 -14.85 -1.64 5.12
CA PHE A 46 -14.14 -2.60 5.94
C PHE A 46 -14.57 -2.46 7.40
N ASP A 47 -14.89 -3.59 8.03
CA ASP A 47 -15.09 -3.60 9.47
C ASP A 47 -13.76 -3.41 10.23
N ALA A 48 -13.86 -3.22 11.55
CA ALA A 48 -12.69 -2.98 12.39
C ALA A 48 -11.68 -4.14 12.36
N GLN A 49 -12.14 -5.38 12.19
CA GLN A 49 -11.25 -6.54 12.12
C GLN A 49 -10.47 -6.52 10.80
N ALA A 50 -11.15 -6.37 9.66
CA ALA A 50 -10.56 -6.30 8.34
C ALA A 50 -9.56 -5.14 8.23
N LEU A 51 -9.89 -3.95 8.78
CA LEU A 51 -8.93 -2.83 8.81
C LEU A 51 -7.72 -3.12 9.69
N THR A 52 -7.90 -3.79 10.83
CA THR A 52 -6.78 -4.17 11.69
C THR A 52 -5.84 -5.15 11.00
N GLU A 53 -6.40 -6.18 10.34
CA GLU A 53 -5.64 -7.16 9.58
C GLU A 53 -4.90 -6.52 8.40
N LEU A 54 -5.56 -5.65 7.63
CA LEU A 54 -4.95 -4.91 6.53
C LEU A 54 -3.80 -4.02 7.01
N THR A 55 -4.00 -3.28 8.11
CA THR A 55 -2.98 -2.43 8.72
C THR A 55 -1.77 -3.25 9.18
N ALA A 56 -2.01 -4.41 9.79
CA ALA A 56 -0.96 -5.30 10.25
C ALA A 56 -0.10 -5.83 9.08
N LEU A 57 -0.74 -6.23 7.97
CA LEU A 57 -0.04 -6.68 6.76
C LEU A 57 0.81 -5.56 6.13
N ILE A 58 0.26 -4.35 6.03
CA ILE A 58 1.00 -3.17 5.54
C ILE A 58 2.21 -2.90 6.45
N GLY A 59 2.01 -2.90 7.77
CA GLY A 59 3.06 -2.69 8.76
C GLY A 59 4.19 -3.73 8.65
N LEU A 60 3.83 -5.01 8.52
CA LEU A 60 4.79 -6.10 8.33
C LEU A 60 5.61 -5.89 7.06
N GLN A 61 4.97 -5.56 5.94
CA GLN A 61 5.66 -5.36 4.67
C GLN A 61 6.58 -4.13 4.71
N ASN A 62 6.16 -3.06 5.37
CA ASN A 62 6.99 -1.86 5.58
C ASN A 62 8.22 -2.17 6.45
N LEU A 63 8.05 -2.96 7.51
CA LEU A 63 9.17 -3.42 8.33
C LEU A 63 10.14 -4.26 7.50
N SER A 64 9.65 -5.26 6.76
CA SER A 64 10.48 -6.11 5.90
C SER A 64 11.23 -5.30 4.85
N ALA A 65 10.59 -4.32 4.21
CA ALA A 65 11.22 -3.46 3.22
C ALA A 65 12.36 -2.61 3.83
N ARG A 66 12.14 -2.05 5.03
CA ARG A 66 13.14 -1.27 5.77
C ARG A 66 14.30 -2.15 6.25
N PHE A 67 14.01 -3.34 6.76
CA PHE A 67 15.02 -4.32 7.17
C PHE A 67 15.90 -4.71 5.98
N ASN A 68 15.29 -5.09 4.85
CA ASN A 68 16.04 -5.47 3.65
C ASN A 68 16.92 -4.33 3.15
N SER A 69 16.40 -3.10 3.16
CA SER A 69 17.16 -1.90 2.76
C SER A 69 18.34 -1.63 3.70
N ALA A 70 18.16 -1.81 5.02
CA ALA A 70 19.22 -1.61 6.00
C ALA A 70 20.34 -2.66 5.90
N MET A 71 20.01 -3.87 5.43
CA MET A 71 20.94 -4.98 5.25
C MET A 71 21.54 -5.07 3.83
N ASP A 72 21.25 -4.09 2.97
CA ASP A 72 21.66 -4.07 1.55
C ASP A 72 21.28 -5.36 0.79
N ILE A 73 20.10 -5.92 1.12
CA ILE A 73 19.60 -7.12 0.47
C ILE A 73 19.10 -6.74 -0.94
N PRO A 74 19.65 -7.35 -2.01
CA PRO A 74 19.30 -6.96 -3.37
C PRO A 74 17.86 -7.33 -3.72
N ALA A 75 17.22 -6.48 -4.54
CA ALA A 75 15.90 -6.74 -5.07
C ALA A 75 15.94 -7.91 -6.08
N GLN A 76 14.90 -8.74 -6.06
CA GLN A 76 14.78 -9.89 -6.97
C GLN A 76 14.14 -9.51 -8.33
N GLY A 77 13.98 -8.21 -8.62
CA GLY A 77 13.39 -7.71 -9.87
C GLY A 77 11.86 -7.87 -9.98
N LEU A 78 11.17 -8.21 -8.88
CA LEU A 78 9.72 -8.42 -8.88
C LEU A 78 8.93 -7.10 -8.86
N CYS A 79 9.48 -6.06 -8.22
CA CYS A 79 8.89 -4.73 -8.15
C CYS A 79 9.72 -3.75 -8.99
N ARG A 80 9.04 -2.94 -9.79
CA ARG A 80 9.66 -1.78 -10.45
C ARG A 80 9.70 -0.63 -9.44
N ILE A 81 10.89 -0.09 -9.20
CA ILE A 81 11.03 1.14 -8.42
C ILE A 81 10.60 2.29 -9.34
N PRO A 82 9.61 3.12 -8.94
CA PRO A 82 9.23 4.30 -9.72
C PRO A 82 10.45 5.19 -9.91
N GLU A 83 10.75 5.57 -11.16
CA GLU A 83 11.81 6.54 -11.41
C GLU A 83 11.45 7.87 -10.72
N LYS A 84 12.45 8.54 -10.13
CA LYS A 84 12.26 9.85 -9.52
C LYS A 84 11.68 10.80 -10.57
N ARG A 85 10.43 11.23 -10.39
CA ARG A 85 9.85 12.29 -11.22
C ARG A 85 10.71 13.54 -11.01
N SER A 86 11.38 13.98 -12.07
CA SER A 86 12.20 15.19 -12.11
C SER A 86 11.35 16.44 -11.90
#